data_AF-A0A6V7JCA2-F1
#
_entry.id   AF-A0A6V7JCA2-F1
#
_cell.length_a   1.000
_cell.length_b   1.000
_cell.length_c   1.000
_cell.angle_alpha   90.00
_cell.angle_beta   90.00
_cell.angle_gamma   90.00
#
_symmetry.space_group_name_H-M   'P 1'
#
loop_
_entity.id
_entity.type
_entity.pdbx_description
1 polymer ?
#
loop_
_entity_poly.entity_id
_entity_poly.type
_entity_poly.pdbx_seq_one_letter_code
_entity_poly.pdbx_strand_id
1 'polypeptide(L)'
;QDYIGGRIKSIHWNDNWIEEGAQFLHGDQSQLGQICLSHRLISEEESTEGEGIYIRNDGFQVEKHLIQEIDDLVKDTLEDCEKYVDEMSLEDIPDNVGQLLTSKIQKNWVTKKDTNTKKLKEEIFDWNVRFLMIDNSCLTLDELSAKWWGKFRFVGGPEHLVFKDGYSSVVKKIAEKLKNDNVRLNCPVKVIEWTDNVSQAINETENTPQVILTLNDKKIKADCVLVTCSLGFLKENHETFFSPRLPENLTLAIDSLGFGLINKVYLDFGEPWWQPGVEGFQLIWHESNEIPENTKLAPWTRDLSGFDVLEDHEAVLLGWVGGRGAESVEKLTEEEVANDCIELLRFFLKRDNLPAPKRCRRSQWGQNEWVRGSYSHISTRCDRNGITPKDLAEPVWREVRRDERLK
;
A
#
# COMPACT_ATOMS: atom_id res chain seq x y z
N GLN A 1 -19.28 -5.09 2.45
CA GLN A 1 -18.70 -4.92 3.79
C GLN A 1 -19.78 -4.40 4.74
N ASP A 2 -19.62 -4.69 6.03
CA ASP A 2 -20.49 -4.30 7.15
C ASP A 2 -20.07 -2.97 7.80
N TYR A 3 -19.07 -2.29 7.24
CA TYR A 3 -18.58 -0.97 7.64
C TYR A 3 -18.24 -0.10 6.42
N ILE A 4 -18.13 1.22 6.64
CA ILE A 4 -17.61 2.21 5.67
C ILE A 4 -16.11 2.41 5.85
N GLY A 5 -15.39 2.80 4.78
CA GLY A 5 -13.97 3.16 4.83
C GLY A 5 -13.06 2.27 4.01
N GLY A 6 -13.50 1.06 3.67
CA GLY A 6 -12.71 0.16 2.82
C GLY A 6 -11.41 -0.24 3.50
N ARG A 7 -10.29 0.27 2.97
CA ARG A 7 -8.92 0.07 3.49
C ARG A 7 -8.51 1.06 4.59
N ILE A 8 -9.39 1.97 4.99
CA ILE A 8 -9.23 2.76 6.22
C ILE A 8 -10.03 2.05 7.31
N LYS A 9 -9.32 1.49 8.29
CA LYS A 9 -9.93 0.73 9.39
C LYS A 9 -9.08 0.84 10.66
N SER A 10 -9.64 1.53 11.64
CA SER A 10 -9.03 1.79 12.94
C SER A 10 -9.64 0.84 13.97
N ILE A 11 -8.79 0.27 14.81
CA ILE A 11 -9.15 -0.66 15.87
C ILE A 11 -8.76 -0.03 17.19
N HIS A 12 -9.70 0.05 18.13
CA HIS A 12 -9.40 0.49 19.48
C HIS A 12 -8.47 -0.53 20.16
N TRP A 13 -7.36 -0.06 20.69
CA TRP A 13 -6.28 -0.89 21.21
C TRP A 13 -5.66 -0.23 22.43
N ASN A 14 -5.79 -0.86 23.60
CA ASN A 14 -5.51 -0.22 24.89
C ASN A 14 -6.32 1.07 25.04
N ASP A 15 -5.68 2.21 25.24
CA ASP A 15 -6.31 3.52 25.40
C ASP A 15 -6.34 4.36 24.11
N ASN A 16 -5.77 3.83 23.02
CA ASN A 16 -5.57 4.52 21.73
C ASN A 16 -6.03 3.64 20.55
N TRP A 17 -5.53 3.93 19.34
CA TRP A 17 -5.94 3.28 18.09
C TRP A 17 -4.75 2.65 17.36
N ILE A 18 -4.95 1.46 16.81
CA ILE A 18 -4.10 0.91 15.75
C ILE A 18 -4.82 0.96 14.41
N GLU A 19 -4.06 1.05 13.33
CA GLU A 19 -4.59 1.17 11.97
C GLU A 19 -4.37 -0.11 11.18
N GLU A 20 -5.42 -0.87 10.92
CA GLU A 20 -5.30 -2.13 10.17
C GLU A 20 -4.93 -1.91 8.70
N GLY A 21 -5.19 -0.73 8.15
CA GLY A 21 -4.85 -0.34 6.78
C GLY A 21 -4.06 0.96 6.72
N ALA A 22 -4.58 1.98 6.01
CA ALA A 22 -3.91 3.28 5.93
C ALA A 22 -3.67 3.86 7.33
N GLN A 23 -2.48 4.43 7.58
CA GLN A 23 -2.08 4.98 8.87
C GLN A 23 -1.92 6.50 8.86
N PHE A 24 -1.31 7.02 7.78
CA PHE A 24 -0.90 8.40 7.70
C PHE A 24 -1.71 9.20 6.69
N LEU A 25 -1.88 10.48 6.99
CA LEU A 25 -2.18 11.48 5.98
C LEU A 25 -0.86 12.07 5.47
N HIS A 26 -0.52 11.74 4.23
CA HIS A 26 0.66 12.28 3.55
C HIS A 26 0.33 13.65 2.94
N GLY A 27 0.81 14.71 3.57
CA GLY A 27 0.67 16.10 3.13
C GLY A 27 -0.70 16.72 3.46
N ASP A 28 -0.65 17.94 4.00
CA ASP A 28 -1.81 18.67 4.50
C ASP A 28 -2.38 19.68 3.49
N GLN A 29 -1.69 19.92 2.38
CA GLN A 29 -2.10 20.89 1.35
C GLN A 29 -3.19 20.35 0.40
N SER A 30 -3.52 19.06 0.49
CA SER A 30 -4.61 18.45 -0.28
C SER A 30 -6.00 18.86 0.24
N GLN A 31 -7.03 18.70 -0.59
CA GLN A 31 -8.42 18.93 -0.15
C GLN A 31 -8.79 18.04 1.06
N LEU A 32 -8.31 16.80 1.09
CA LEU A 32 -8.51 15.90 2.22
C LEU A 32 -7.80 16.41 3.48
N GLY A 33 -6.54 16.85 3.35
CA GLY A 33 -5.79 17.42 4.47
C GLY A 33 -6.47 18.65 5.07
N GLN A 34 -6.96 19.56 4.22
CA GLN A 34 -7.73 20.72 4.67
C GLN A 34 -9.04 20.33 5.39
N ILE A 35 -9.73 19.27 4.94
CA ILE A 35 -10.89 18.73 5.65
C ILE A 35 -10.48 18.22 7.03
N CYS A 36 -9.39 17.44 7.13
CA CYS A 36 -8.90 16.90 8.39
C CYS A 36 -8.52 18.01 9.39
N LEU A 37 -7.78 19.03 8.93
CA LEU A 37 -7.38 20.19 9.75
C LEU A 37 -8.60 21.02 10.21
N SER A 38 -9.53 21.32 9.30
CA SER A 38 -10.72 22.13 9.64
C SER A 38 -11.63 21.45 10.68
N HIS A 39 -11.61 20.13 10.73
CA HIS A 39 -12.34 19.32 11.71
C HIS A 39 -11.50 18.87 12.91
N ARG A 40 -10.23 19.31 13.01
CA ARG A 40 -9.30 18.98 14.10
C ARG A 40 -9.15 17.47 14.32
N LEU A 41 -9.00 16.72 13.21
CA LEU A 41 -8.86 15.26 13.23
C LEU A 41 -7.42 14.79 13.39
N ILE A 42 -6.45 15.66 13.07
CA ILE A 42 -5.02 15.35 13.10
C ILE A 42 -4.47 15.55 14.52
N SER A 43 -3.61 14.63 14.96
CA SER A 43 -2.88 14.75 16.23
C SER A 43 -1.87 15.90 16.19
N GLU A 44 -1.42 16.35 17.35
CA GLU A 44 -0.26 17.26 17.44
C GLU A 44 1.06 16.49 17.31
N GLU A 45 1.01 15.16 17.42
CA GLU A 45 2.15 14.26 17.28
C GLU A 45 2.37 13.88 15.80
N GLU A 46 3.63 13.67 15.43
CA GLU A 46 4.06 13.23 14.11
C GLU A 46 4.81 11.92 14.24
N SER A 47 4.39 10.93 13.45
CA SER A 47 5.04 9.61 13.45
C SER A 47 6.25 9.61 12.53
N THR A 48 7.11 8.61 12.68
CA THR A 48 8.14 8.26 11.72
C THR A 48 8.01 6.79 11.33
N GLU A 49 8.72 6.37 10.27
CA GLU A 49 8.78 4.98 9.82
C GLU A 49 10.22 4.59 9.53
N GLY A 50 10.59 3.35 9.84
CA GLY A 50 11.92 2.81 9.53
C GLY A 50 13.05 3.40 10.38
N GLU A 51 12.75 4.03 11.51
CA GLU A 51 13.75 4.67 12.37
C GLU A 51 14.29 3.74 13.46
N GLY A 52 15.25 4.24 14.24
CA GLY A 52 15.79 3.55 15.42
C GLY A 52 17.09 2.79 15.16
N ILE A 53 17.15 1.53 15.60
CA ILE A 53 18.39 0.75 15.64
C ILE A 53 18.47 -0.22 14.46
N TYR A 54 19.40 0.02 13.54
CA TYR A 54 19.72 -0.90 12.46
C TYR A 54 20.68 -2.00 12.95
N ILE A 55 20.19 -3.23 12.95
CA ILE A 55 20.89 -4.39 13.53
C ILE A 55 21.02 -5.45 12.46
N ARG A 56 22.25 -5.91 12.26
CA ARG A 56 22.53 -7.06 11.43
C ARG A 56 22.27 -8.34 12.19
N ASN A 57 21.87 -9.40 11.48
CA ASN A 57 21.54 -10.70 12.08
C ASN A 57 22.70 -11.42 12.79
N ASP A 58 23.93 -10.89 12.83
CA ASP A 58 25.03 -11.34 13.69
C ASP A 58 25.10 -10.57 15.03
N GLY A 59 24.20 -9.61 15.24
CA GLY A 59 24.14 -8.72 16.41
C GLY A 59 24.92 -7.42 16.22
N PHE A 60 25.52 -7.20 15.06
CA PHE A 60 26.26 -5.96 14.77
C PHE A 60 25.28 -4.80 14.54
N GLN A 61 25.37 -3.77 15.38
CA GLN A 61 24.63 -2.53 15.18
C GLN A 61 25.36 -1.66 14.15
N VAL A 62 24.65 -1.29 13.08
CA VAL A 62 25.22 -0.52 11.98
C VAL A 62 25.26 0.97 12.35
N GLU A 63 26.36 1.63 12.02
CA GLU A 63 26.53 3.05 12.30
C GLU A 63 25.61 3.90 11.42
N LYS A 64 24.95 4.90 12.02
CA LYS A 64 23.99 5.79 11.35
C LYS A 64 24.53 6.43 10.06
N HIS A 65 25.82 6.76 10.01
CA HIS A 65 26.42 7.39 8.83
C HIS A 65 26.44 6.46 7.60
N LEU A 66 26.55 5.15 7.79
CA LEU A 66 26.50 4.18 6.70
C LEU A 66 25.08 3.97 6.20
N ILE A 67 24.10 3.99 7.11
CA ILE A 67 22.67 3.96 6.76
C ILE A 67 22.34 5.18 5.89
N GLN A 68 22.66 6.38 6.39
CA GLN A 68 22.43 7.63 5.67
C GLN A 68 23.12 7.66 4.29
N GLU A 69 24.36 7.16 4.17
CA GLU A 69 25.05 7.11 2.86
C GLU A 69 24.27 6.30 1.81
N ILE A 70 23.60 5.21 2.23
CA ILE A 70 22.82 4.38 1.30
C ILE A 70 21.45 4.98 1.07
N ASP A 71 20.79 5.50 2.10
CA ASP A 71 19.48 6.12 1.99
C ASP A 71 19.53 7.36 1.09
N ASP A 72 20.56 8.21 1.24
CA ASP A 72 20.82 9.35 0.35
C ASP A 72 20.99 8.90 -1.10
N LEU A 73 21.74 7.82 -1.33
CA LEU A 73 21.94 7.27 -2.67
C LEU A 73 20.64 6.74 -3.29
N VAL A 74 19.82 6.06 -2.50
CA VAL A 74 18.51 5.56 -2.94
C VAL A 74 17.60 6.75 -3.26
N LYS A 75 17.51 7.74 -2.36
CA LYS A 75 16.73 8.96 -2.56
C LYS A 75 17.16 9.73 -3.80
N ASP A 76 18.44 10.04 -3.95
CA ASP A 76 19.00 10.70 -5.15
C ASP A 76 18.69 9.91 -6.43
N THR A 77 18.60 8.58 -6.33
CA THR A 77 18.21 7.74 -7.48
C THR A 77 16.74 7.89 -7.84
N LEU A 78 15.85 7.90 -6.86
CA LEU A 78 14.42 8.06 -7.07
C LEU A 78 14.09 9.49 -7.53
N GLU A 79 14.77 10.51 -7.01
CA GLU A 79 14.65 11.90 -7.47
C GLU A 79 15.06 12.07 -8.94
N ASP A 80 16.03 11.30 -9.43
CA ASP A 80 16.36 11.27 -10.86
C ASP A 80 15.25 10.63 -11.70
N CYS A 81 14.58 9.59 -11.20
CA CYS A 81 13.41 9.01 -11.88
C CYS A 81 12.27 10.03 -12.03
N GLU A 82 12.09 10.92 -11.06
CA GLU A 82 11.02 11.92 -11.10
C GLU A 82 11.15 12.89 -12.28
N LYS A 83 12.37 13.10 -12.79
CA LYS A 83 12.68 13.98 -13.93
C LYS A 83 12.38 13.33 -15.28
N TYR A 84 12.33 12.00 -15.35
CA TYR A 84 12.16 11.27 -16.62
C TYR A 84 10.82 11.58 -17.30
N VAL A 85 9.78 11.90 -16.54
CA VAL A 85 8.46 12.23 -17.09
C VAL A 85 8.46 13.53 -17.90
N ASP A 86 9.40 14.43 -17.62
CA ASP A 86 9.44 15.80 -18.18
C ASP A 86 10.63 16.02 -19.14
N GLU A 87 11.74 15.27 -19.02
CA GLU A 87 13.03 15.67 -19.61
C GLU A 87 13.67 14.70 -20.62
N MET A 88 13.25 13.44 -20.73
CA MET A 88 14.00 12.43 -21.50
C MET A 88 13.28 11.90 -22.75
N SER A 89 14.09 11.59 -23.77
CA SER A 89 13.66 10.75 -24.90
C SER A 89 13.30 9.36 -24.37
N LEU A 90 12.23 8.76 -24.90
CA LEU A 90 11.74 7.45 -24.45
C LEU A 90 12.75 6.31 -24.61
N GLU A 91 13.78 6.51 -25.44
CA GLU A 91 14.76 5.48 -25.83
C GLU A 91 15.92 5.37 -24.81
N ASP A 92 16.08 6.35 -23.91
CA ASP A 92 17.19 6.41 -22.95
C ASP A 92 16.77 6.09 -21.50
N ILE A 93 15.49 5.83 -21.26
CA ILE A 93 14.94 5.62 -19.91
C ILE A 93 15.11 4.14 -19.51
N PRO A 94 15.66 3.83 -18.33
CA PRO A 94 15.69 2.46 -17.79
C PRO A 94 14.30 1.83 -17.73
N ASP A 95 14.19 0.54 -18.01
CA ASP A 95 12.88 -0.15 -18.04
C ASP A 95 12.17 -0.13 -16.68
N ASN A 96 12.92 -0.17 -15.56
CA ASN A 96 12.34 -0.24 -14.22
C ASN A 96 13.24 0.35 -13.12
N VAL A 97 12.62 0.63 -11.98
CA VAL A 97 13.26 1.26 -10.82
C VAL A 97 14.33 0.36 -10.20
N GLY A 98 14.06 -0.94 -10.09
CA GLY A 98 15.00 -1.91 -9.47
C GLY A 98 16.34 -2.00 -10.19
N GLN A 99 16.32 -2.11 -11.52
CA GLN A 99 17.53 -2.12 -12.35
C GLN A 99 18.31 -0.80 -12.27
N LEU A 100 17.61 0.33 -12.21
CA LEU A 100 18.27 1.63 -12.08
C LEU A 100 18.99 1.77 -10.74
N LEU A 101 18.31 1.45 -9.63
CA LEU A 101 18.91 1.45 -8.29
C LEU A 101 20.13 0.55 -8.25
N THR A 102 19.97 -0.70 -8.69
CA THR A 102 21.07 -1.68 -8.76
C THR A 102 22.24 -1.16 -9.58
N SER A 103 21.98 -0.55 -10.75
CA SER A 103 23.01 -0.01 -11.63
C SER A 103 23.78 1.17 -11.02
N LYS A 104 23.08 2.11 -10.38
CA LYS A 104 23.72 3.27 -9.73
C LYS A 104 24.58 2.83 -8.55
N ILE A 105 24.07 1.90 -7.76
CA ILE A 105 24.77 1.33 -6.61
C ILE A 105 26.03 0.59 -7.04
N GLN A 106 25.93 -0.29 -8.03
CA GLN A 106 27.08 -1.00 -8.56
C GLN A 106 28.14 -0.03 -9.09
N LYS A 107 27.75 1.02 -9.83
CA LYS A 107 28.67 2.05 -10.34
C LYS A 107 29.37 2.82 -9.21
N ASN A 108 28.65 3.20 -8.17
CA ASN A 108 29.24 3.91 -7.02
C ASN A 108 30.24 3.05 -6.24
N TRP A 109 30.02 1.73 -6.16
CA TRP A 109 30.86 0.84 -5.34
C TRP A 109 32.05 0.20 -6.07
N VAL A 110 32.14 0.29 -7.40
CA VAL A 110 33.29 -0.18 -8.20
C VAL A 110 34.62 0.53 -7.84
N THR A 111 34.57 1.62 -7.06
CA THR A 111 35.74 2.46 -6.75
C THR A 111 36.43 2.20 -5.40
N LYS A 112 35.86 1.40 -4.49
CA LYS A 112 36.43 1.20 -3.12
C LYS A 112 37.05 -0.20 -2.94
N LYS A 113 38.28 -0.25 -2.42
CA LYS A 113 39.07 -1.49 -2.18
C LYS A 113 38.66 -2.29 -0.95
N ASP A 114 37.83 -1.73 -0.06
CA ASP A 114 37.42 -2.41 1.18
C ASP A 114 36.19 -3.30 0.95
N THR A 115 36.44 -4.60 0.82
CA THR A 115 35.43 -5.63 0.57
C THR A 115 34.39 -5.73 1.69
N ASN A 116 34.78 -5.51 2.96
CA ASN A 116 33.86 -5.67 4.09
C ASN A 116 32.86 -4.51 4.15
N THR A 117 33.34 -3.27 4.03
CA THR A 117 32.46 -2.11 3.96
C THR A 117 31.56 -2.15 2.74
N LYS A 118 32.05 -2.62 1.59
CA LYS A 118 31.23 -2.82 0.39
C LYS A 118 30.07 -3.79 0.67
N LYS A 119 30.36 -4.91 1.31
CA LYS A 119 29.36 -5.93 1.62
C LYS A 119 28.29 -5.43 2.58
N LEU A 120 28.67 -4.75 3.64
CA LEU A 120 27.71 -4.16 4.58
C LEU A 120 26.79 -3.15 3.87
N LYS A 121 27.30 -2.41 2.87
CA LYS A 121 26.50 -1.52 2.03
C LYS A 121 25.51 -2.26 1.14
N GLU A 122 25.89 -3.40 0.58
CA GLU A 122 24.97 -4.30 -0.14
C GLU A 122 23.84 -4.78 0.79
N GLU A 123 24.15 -5.09 2.04
CA GLU A 123 23.18 -5.54 3.05
C GLU A 123 22.22 -4.42 3.51
N ILE A 124 22.71 -3.19 3.65
CA ILE A 124 21.87 -2.00 3.91
C ILE A 124 20.99 -1.68 2.70
N PHE A 125 21.50 -1.87 1.48
CA PHE A 125 20.70 -1.69 0.28
C PHE A 125 19.58 -2.74 0.15
N ASP A 126 19.82 -3.99 0.55
CA ASP A 126 18.74 -4.99 0.63
C ASP A 126 17.60 -4.54 1.57
N TRP A 127 17.95 -3.92 2.71
CA TRP A 127 16.93 -3.35 3.60
C TRP A 127 16.12 -2.26 2.90
N ASN A 128 16.78 -1.35 2.18
CA ASN A 128 16.12 -0.33 1.37
C ASN A 128 15.22 -0.92 0.28
N VAL A 129 15.64 -2.00 -0.38
CA VAL A 129 14.82 -2.69 -1.39
C VAL A 129 13.54 -3.24 -0.78
N ARG A 130 13.63 -3.90 0.39
CA ARG A 130 12.45 -4.39 1.11
C ARG A 130 11.53 -3.24 1.55
N PHE A 131 12.11 -2.17 2.09
CA PHE A 131 11.37 -0.99 2.48
C PHE A 131 10.61 -0.38 1.30
N LEU A 132 11.26 -0.18 0.15
CA LEU A 132 10.62 0.33 -1.06
C LEU A 132 9.57 -0.60 -1.64
N MET A 133 9.75 -1.92 -1.54
CA MET A 133 8.75 -2.90 -1.95
C MET A 133 7.49 -2.81 -1.09
N ILE A 134 7.64 -2.58 0.22
CA ILE A 134 6.54 -2.31 1.14
C ILE A 134 5.87 -0.99 0.73
N ASP A 135 6.64 0.09 0.65
CA ASP A 135 6.13 1.43 0.36
C ASP A 135 5.37 1.51 -0.98
N ASN A 136 5.81 0.76 -1.99
CA ASN A 136 5.17 0.73 -3.32
C ASN A 136 4.18 -0.43 -3.51
N SER A 137 4.00 -1.29 -2.49
CA SER A 137 3.14 -2.47 -2.54
C SER A 137 3.37 -3.27 -3.83
N CYS A 138 4.59 -3.76 -4.04
CA CYS A 138 4.99 -4.58 -5.20
C CYS A 138 5.78 -5.83 -4.77
N LEU A 139 5.91 -6.81 -5.68
CA LEU A 139 6.66 -8.05 -5.41
C LEU A 139 8.15 -7.89 -5.69
N THR A 140 8.52 -6.94 -6.53
CA THR A 140 9.91 -6.54 -6.83
C THR A 140 9.92 -5.11 -7.36
N LEU A 141 11.01 -4.38 -7.12
CA LEU A 141 11.20 -3.05 -7.70
C LEU A 141 11.32 -3.09 -9.24
N ASP A 142 11.56 -4.26 -9.82
CA ASP A 142 11.56 -4.46 -11.28
C ASP A 142 10.16 -4.37 -11.90
N GLU A 143 9.11 -4.44 -11.07
CA GLU A 143 7.73 -4.23 -11.52
C GLU A 143 7.42 -2.74 -11.71
N LEU A 144 8.17 -1.83 -11.06
CA LEU A 144 7.87 -0.40 -11.02
C LEU A 144 8.43 0.32 -12.26
N SER A 145 7.59 1.11 -12.92
CA SER A 145 8.00 1.93 -14.05
C SER A 145 8.92 3.07 -13.58
N ALA A 146 10.17 3.08 -14.07
CA ALA A 146 11.05 4.23 -13.87
C ALA A 146 10.58 5.44 -14.69
N LYS A 147 10.04 5.19 -15.90
CA LYS A 147 9.52 6.20 -16.82
C LYS A 147 8.40 7.04 -16.22
N TRP A 148 7.46 6.39 -15.52
CA TRP A 148 6.30 7.06 -14.94
C TRP A 148 6.44 7.33 -13.44
N TRP A 149 7.62 7.11 -12.85
CA TRP A 149 7.86 7.36 -11.43
C TRP A 149 7.42 8.76 -11.00
N GLY A 150 7.85 9.79 -11.75
CA GLY A 150 7.45 11.18 -11.52
C GLY A 150 5.98 11.52 -11.79
N LYS A 151 5.11 10.56 -12.11
CA LYS A 151 3.66 10.83 -12.16
C LYS A 151 3.06 11.00 -10.77
N PHE A 152 3.65 10.37 -9.75
CA PHE A 152 3.33 10.71 -8.37
C PHE A 152 3.92 12.09 -8.05
N ARG A 153 3.12 12.94 -7.40
CA ARG A 153 3.55 14.25 -6.94
C ARG A 153 3.08 14.43 -5.51
N PHE A 154 4.01 14.63 -4.60
CA PHE A 154 3.70 14.96 -3.22
C PHE A 154 2.96 16.29 -3.16
N VAL A 155 1.90 16.34 -2.37
CA VAL A 155 1.04 17.54 -2.28
C VAL A 155 1.63 18.63 -1.39
N GLY A 156 2.68 18.32 -0.62
CA GLY A 156 3.32 19.25 0.33
C GLY A 156 2.74 19.15 1.74
N GLY A 157 3.53 19.61 2.72
CA GLY A 157 3.23 19.47 4.15
C GLY A 157 3.98 18.30 4.80
N PRO A 158 3.67 17.93 6.05
CA PRO A 158 4.25 16.78 6.72
C PRO A 158 3.79 15.45 6.11
N GLU A 159 4.62 14.41 6.17
CA GLU A 159 4.38 13.12 5.49
C GLU A 159 3.65 12.11 6.37
N HIS A 160 3.84 12.12 7.69
CA HIS A 160 3.35 11.08 8.60
C HIS A 160 2.36 11.62 9.64
N LEU A 161 1.38 12.42 9.19
CA LEU A 161 0.35 12.94 10.08
C LEU A 161 -0.58 11.82 10.56
N VAL A 162 -0.72 11.68 11.88
CA VAL A 162 -1.58 10.68 12.52
C VAL A 162 -2.92 11.27 12.97
N PHE A 163 -3.92 10.41 13.15
CA PHE A 163 -5.27 10.80 13.51
C PHE A 163 -5.54 10.59 15.00
N LYS A 164 -6.01 11.64 15.68
CA LYS A 164 -6.31 11.61 17.11
C LYS A 164 -7.31 10.51 17.51
N ASP A 165 -8.37 10.35 16.72
CA ASP A 165 -9.46 9.40 17.00
C ASP A 165 -9.46 8.23 15.99
N GLY A 166 -8.27 7.86 15.52
CA GLY A 166 -8.04 6.89 14.45
C GLY A 166 -8.44 7.42 13.07
N TYR A 167 -7.82 6.88 12.02
CA TYR A 167 -8.03 7.31 10.63
C TYR A 167 -9.50 7.14 10.20
N SER A 168 -10.22 6.17 10.75
CA SER A 168 -11.65 5.97 10.50
C SER A 168 -12.51 7.19 10.88
N SER A 169 -12.00 8.10 11.71
CA SER A 169 -12.67 9.37 12.05
C SER A 169 -12.95 10.23 10.81
N VAL A 170 -12.04 10.31 9.83
CA VAL A 170 -12.26 11.10 8.61
C VAL A 170 -13.35 10.50 7.73
N VAL A 171 -13.40 9.17 7.66
CA VAL A 171 -14.43 8.45 6.90
C VAL A 171 -15.81 8.72 7.50
N LYS A 172 -15.93 8.62 8.84
CA LYS A 172 -17.16 8.97 9.56
C LYS A 172 -17.54 10.43 9.28
N LYS A 173 -16.56 11.34 9.33
CA LYS A 173 -16.81 12.77 9.14
C LYS A 173 -17.31 13.12 7.74
N ILE A 174 -16.75 12.49 6.71
CA ILE A 174 -17.22 12.64 5.33
C ILE A 174 -18.62 12.04 5.17
N ALA A 175 -18.88 10.88 5.78
CA ALA A 175 -20.16 10.18 5.69
C ALA A 175 -21.32 10.94 6.38
N GLU A 176 -21.07 11.78 7.38
CA GLU A 176 -22.08 12.65 8.00
C GLU A 176 -22.78 13.59 6.99
N LYS A 177 -22.15 13.88 5.85
CA LYS A 177 -22.75 14.70 4.78
C LYS A 177 -23.76 13.93 3.94
N LEU A 178 -23.81 12.61 4.08
CA LEU A 178 -24.73 11.72 3.37
C LEU A 178 -25.95 11.41 4.26
N LYS A 179 -27.12 11.25 3.64
CA LYS A 179 -28.28 10.70 4.36
C LYS A 179 -28.01 9.22 4.66
N ASN A 180 -28.40 8.75 5.84
CA ASN A 180 -28.20 7.35 6.26
C ASN A 180 -28.74 6.34 5.23
N ASP A 181 -29.91 6.62 4.62
CA ASP A 181 -30.52 5.73 3.62
C ASP A 181 -29.72 5.62 2.30
N ASN A 182 -28.78 6.54 2.07
CA ASN A 182 -27.90 6.55 0.90
C ASN A 182 -26.66 5.67 1.10
N VAL A 183 -26.34 5.26 2.34
CA VAL A 183 -25.21 4.38 2.64
C VAL A 183 -25.74 3.01 3.02
N ARG A 184 -25.63 2.05 2.10
CA ARG A 184 -26.15 0.69 2.27
C ARG A 184 -25.01 -0.31 2.46
N LEU A 185 -24.76 -0.68 3.70
CA LEU A 185 -23.81 -1.73 4.07
C LEU A 185 -24.40 -3.11 3.79
N ASN A 186 -23.55 -4.14 3.76
CA ASN A 186 -23.94 -5.52 3.45
C ASN A 186 -24.75 -5.66 2.15
N CYS A 187 -24.47 -4.80 1.18
CA CYS A 187 -25.24 -4.66 -0.05
C CYS A 187 -24.32 -4.84 -1.28
N PRO A 188 -23.70 -6.03 -1.46
CA PRO A 188 -22.78 -6.24 -2.56
C PRO A 188 -23.51 -6.15 -3.91
N VAL A 189 -22.98 -5.32 -4.80
CA VAL A 189 -23.36 -5.32 -6.21
C VAL A 189 -22.70 -6.54 -6.85
N LYS A 190 -23.48 -7.31 -7.62
CA LYS A 190 -23.01 -8.52 -8.29
C LYS A 190 -22.74 -8.28 -9.78
N VAL A 191 -23.60 -7.51 -10.43
CA VAL A 191 -23.46 -7.17 -11.86
C VAL A 191 -23.95 -5.74 -12.09
N ILE A 192 -23.24 -4.99 -12.92
CA ILE A 192 -23.63 -3.68 -13.45
C ILE A 192 -24.01 -3.88 -14.91
N GLU A 193 -25.30 -3.84 -15.18
CA GLU A 193 -25.86 -3.89 -16.53
C GLU A 193 -25.96 -2.46 -17.08
N TRP A 194 -25.35 -2.19 -18.23
CA TRP A 194 -25.37 -0.90 -18.92
C TRP A 194 -25.59 -1.11 -20.42
N THR A 195 -25.86 -0.05 -21.17
CA THR A 195 -26.19 -0.16 -22.59
C THR A 195 -25.10 0.47 -23.47
N ASP A 196 -24.46 -0.37 -24.29
CA ASP A 196 -23.31 0.00 -25.14
C ASP A 196 -23.71 0.55 -26.52
N ASN A 197 -24.93 0.26 -27.01
CA ASN A 197 -25.31 0.58 -28.40
C ASN A 197 -26.46 1.58 -28.54
N VAL A 198 -26.25 2.60 -29.38
CA VAL A 198 -27.23 3.60 -29.84
C VAL A 198 -28.34 2.97 -30.71
N SER A 199 -28.10 1.79 -31.29
CA SER A 199 -28.96 1.15 -32.30
C SER A 199 -30.07 0.25 -31.74
N GLN A 200 -30.04 -0.12 -30.46
CA GLN A 200 -31.18 -0.79 -29.79
C GLN A 200 -32.21 0.20 -29.19
N ALA A 201 -31.93 1.49 -29.25
CA ALA A 201 -32.74 2.55 -28.63
C ALA A 201 -33.96 3.00 -29.45
N ILE A 202 -34.31 2.32 -30.55
CA ILE A 202 -35.45 2.72 -31.40
C ILE A 202 -36.78 2.66 -30.63
N ASN A 203 -36.83 1.95 -29.48
CA ASN A 203 -38.01 1.85 -28.61
C ASN A 203 -37.79 2.34 -27.17
N GLU A 204 -36.66 2.98 -26.83
CA GLU A 204 -36.39 3.46 -25.46
C GLU A 204 -36.99 4.85 -25.24
N THR A 205 -38.01 4.95 -24.39
CA THR A 205 -38.64 6.22 -23.98
C THR A 205 -37.72 7.05 -23.07
N GLU A 206 -37.99 8.36 -22.93
CA GLU A 206 -37.22 9.34 -22.12
C GLU A 206 -36.90 8.93 -20.66
N ASN A 207 -37.61 7.94 -20.10
CA ASN A 207 -37.47 7.47 -18.71
C ASN A 207 -36.80 6.10 -18.55
N THR A 208 -36.03 5.63 -19.56
CA THR A 208 -35.36 4.33 -19.47
C THR A 208 -34.05 4.46 -18.67
N PRO A 209 -33.88 3.74 -17.55
CA PRO A 209 -32.66 3.79 -16.76
C PRO A 209 -31.47 3.31 -17.59
N GLN A 210 -30.36 4.03 -17.51
CA GLN A 210 -29.17 3.81 -18.31
C GLN A 210 -28.29 2.70 -17.73
N VAL A 211 -28.42 2.45 -16.42
CA VAL A 211 -27.68 1.43 -15.70
C VAL A 211 -28.60 0.70 -14.71
N ILE A 212 -28.43 -0.61 -14.61
CA ILE A 212 -29.11 -1.48 -13.66
C ILE A 212 -28.06 -2.20 -12.83
N LEU A 213 -28.06 -1.98 -11.52
CA LEU A 213 -27.23 -2.70 -10.57
C LEU A 213 -28.01 -3.91 -10.07
N THR A 214 -27.51 -5.11 -10.32
CA THR A 214 -28.05 -6.35 -9.77
C THR A 214 -27.34 -6.67 -8.46
N LEU A 215 -28.14 -6.84 -7.41
CA LEU A 215 -27.74 -7.30 -6.08
C LEU A 215 -28.43 -8.65 -5.82
N ASN A 216 -28.17 -9.29 -4.66
CA ASN A 216 -28.67 -10.64 -4.37
C ASN A 216 -30.19 -10.81 -4.62
N ASP A 217 -31.01 -9.94 -4.04
CA ASP A 217 -32.48 -10.05 -4.02
C ASP A 217 -33.19 -8.86 -4.69
N LYS A 218 -32.43 -7.92 -5.27
CA LYS A 218 -32.97 -6.66 -5.77
C LYS A 218 -32.15 -6.09 -6.92
N LYS A 219 -32.82 -5.26 -7.72
CA LYS A 219 -32.19 -4.43 -8.77
C LYS A 219 -32.37 -2.95 -8.44
N ILE A 220 -31.32 -2.16 -8.63
CA ILE A 220 -31.36 -0.70 -8.51
C ILE A 220 -31.18 -0.11 -9.89
N LYS A 221 -32.04 0.84 -10.25
CA LYS A 221 -31.98 1.57 -11.53
C LYS A 221 -31.33 2.93 -11.30
N ALA A 222 -30.44 3.35 -12.19
CA ALA A 222 -29.76 4.63 -12.13
C ALA A 222 -29.48 5.19 -13.52
N ASP A 223 -29.28 6.51 -13.59
CA ASP A 223 -28.83 7.20 -14.81
C ASP A 223 -27.32 7.15 -14.98
N CYS A 224 -26.58 7.05 -13.87
CA CYS A 224 -25.13 6.98 -13.82
C CYS A 224 -24.69 6.14 -12.62
N VAL A 225 -23.55 5.45 -12.75
CA VAL A 225 -22.90 4.71 -11.67
C VAL A 225 -21.44 5.11 -11.60
N LEU A 226 -21.00 5.50 -10.40
CA LEU A 226 -19.58 5.67 -10.08
C LEU A 226 -19.08 4.41 -9.37
N VAL A 227 -18.10 3.74 -9.96
CA VAL A 227 -17.49 2.53 -9.40
C VAL A 227 -16.20 2.90 -8.68
N THR A 228 -16.14 2.65 -7.37
CA THR A 228 -15.00 2.97 -6.49
C THR A 228 -14.47 1.73 -5.76
N CYS A 229 -14.76 0.53 -6.26
CA CYS A 229 -14.14 -0.70 -5.75
C CYS A 229 -12.63 -0.68 -6.00
N SER A 230 -11.89 -1.51 -5.26
CA SER A 230 -10.44 -1.58 -5.42
C SER A 230 -10.05 -2.11 -6.81
N LEU A 231 -8.85 -1.74 -7.27
CA LEU A 231 -8.27 -2.32 -8.47
C LEU A 231 -8.07 -3.84 -8.31
N GLY A 232 -7.71 -4.34 -7.13
CA GLY A 232 -7.64 -5.78 -6.86
C GLY A 232 -8.96 -6.51 -7.11
N PHE A 233 -10.09 -5.94 -6.66
CA PHE A 233 -11.41 -6.49 -6.96
C PHE A 233 -11.70 -6.46 -8.46
N LEU A 234 -11.39 -5.35 -9.14
CA LEU A 234 -11.58 -5.23 -10.59
C LEU A 234 -10.77 -6.27 -11.35
N LYS A 235 -9.48 -6.45 -11.04
CA LYS A 235 -8.61 -7.45 -11.67
C LYS A 235 -9.19 -8.87 -11.60
N GLU A 236 -9.83 -9.23 -10.49
CA GLU A 236 -10.46 -10.54 -10.34
C GLU A 236 -11.83 -10.66 -11.03
N ASN A 237 -12.59 -9.56 -11.13
CA ASN A 237 -14.03 -9.65 -11.40
C ASN A 237 -14.51 -8.87 -12.63
N HIS A 238 -13.69 -8.01 -13.25
CA HIS A 238 -14.16 -7.08 -14.29
C HIS A 238 -14.83 -7.78 -15.50
N GLU A 239 -14.44 -9.02 -15.80
CA GLU A 239 -15.05 -9.80 -16.89
C GLU A 239 -16.52 -10.17 -16.67
N THR A 240 -16.94 -10.29 -15.41
CA THR A 240 -18.30 -10.73 -15.02
C THR A 240 -19.08 -9.66 -14.26
N PHE A 241 -18.39 -8.67 -13.71
CA PHE A 241 -18.97 -7.57 -12.95
C PHE A 241 -19.72 -6.57 -13.84
N PHE A 242 -19.36 -6.46 -15.12
CA PHE A 242 -19.99 -5.55 -16.09
C PHE A 242 -20.68 -6.32 -17.22
N SER A 243 -21.89 -5.89 -17.59
CA SER A 243 -22.64 -6.41 -18.73
C SER A 243 -23.22 -5.27 -19.58
N PRO A 244 -22.77 -5.06 -20.83
CA PRO A 244 -21.69 -5.76 -21.49
C PRO A 244 -20.33 -5.51 -20.82
N ARG A 245 -19.30 -6.23 -21.28
CA ARG A 245 -17.92 -6.07 -20.78
C ARG A 245 -17.44 -4.64 -21.00
N LEU A 246 -16.53 -4.19 -20.15
CA LEU A 246 -15.87 -2.89 -20.32
C LEU A 246 -15.12 -2.83 -21.66
N PRO A 247 -15.02 -1.63 -22.28
CA PRO A 247 -14.16 -1.39 -23.44
C PRO A 247 -12.70 -1.83 -23.22
N GLU A 248 -12.03 -2.22 -24.30
CA GLU A 248 -10.68 -2.79 -24.28
C GLU A 248 -9.65 -1.87 -23.61
N ASN A 249 -9.76 -0.55 -23.78
CA ASN A 249 -8.86 0.40 -23.13
C ASN A 249 -8.94 0.35 -21.61
N LEU A 250 -10.16 0.15 -21.04
CA LEU A 250 -10.34 0.04 -19.60
C LEU A 250 -9.89 -1.32 -19.06
N THR A 251 -10.15 -2.41 -19.78
CA THR A 251 -9.65 -3.73 -19.37
C THR A 251 -8.13 -3.79 -19.43
N LEU A 252 -7.53 -3.22 -20.48
CA LEU A 252 -6.08 -3.11 -20.60
C LEU A 252 -5.49 -2.25 -19.46
N ALA A 253 -6.18 -1.18 -19.05
CA ALA A 253 -5.77 -0.38 -17.90
C ALA A 253 -5.83 -1.15 -16.58
N ILE A 254 -6.93 -1.89 -16.34
CA ILE A 254 -7.09 -2.79 -15.18
C ILE A 254 -5.95 -3.81 -15.12
N ASP A 255 -5.58 -4.40 -16.25
CA ASP A 255 -4.54 -5.45 -16.32
C ASP A 255 -3.11 -4.90 -16.21
N SER A 256 -2.87 -3.69 -16.73
CA SER A 256 -1.55 -3.08 -16.78
C SER A 256 -1.13 -2.43 -15.46
N LEU A 257 -2.05 -1.80 -14.74
CA LEU A 257 -1.75 -1.21 -13.44
C LEU A 257 -1.38 -2.31 -12.44
N GLY A 258 -0.36 -2.07 -11.62
CA GLY A 258 0.01 -2.98 -10.55
C GLY A 258 -0.95 -2.85 -9.37
N PHE A 259 -1.16 -3.95 -8.63
CA PHE A 259 -1.90 -3.93 -7.38
C PHE A 259 -1.33 -5.01 -6.47
N GLY A 260 -0.60 -4.61 -5.44
CA GLY A 260 0.08 -5.55 -4.55
C GLY A 260 -0.60 -5.70 -3.21
N LEU A 261 0.11 -6.38 -2.31
CA LEU A 261 -0.29 -6.65 -0.96
C LEU A 261 0.87 -6.36 -0.02
N ILE A 262 0.56 -5.64 1.04
CA ILE A 262 1.39 -5.47 2.23
C ILE A 262 0.52 -5.70 3.46
N ASN A 263 1.15 -6.16 4.53
CA ASN A 263 0.46 -6.37 5.80
C ASN A 263 1.21 -5.75 6.95
N LYS A 264 0.45 -5.37 7.99
CA LYS A 264 0.98 -4.92 9.27
C LYS A 264 0.91 -6.04 10.28
N VAL A 265 1.87 -6.05 11.19
CA VAL A 265 1.91 -6.92 12.37
C VAL A 265 2.17 -6.06 13.58
N TYR A 266 1.21 -6.00 14.49
CA TYR A 266 1.32 -5.34 15.78
C TYR A 266 1.65 -6.37 16.86
N LEU A 267 2.69 -6.12 17.65
CA LEU A 267 3.13 -6.96 18.77
C LEU A 267 3.04 -6.15 20.05
N ASP A 268 2.09 -6.49 20.92
CA ASP A 268 1.88 -5.79 22.17
C ASP A 268 2.46 -6.61 23.33
N PHE A 269 3.49 -6.08 23.98
CA PHE A 269 4.15 -6.72 25.12
C PHE A 269 3.51 -6.34 26.46
N GLY A 270 2.65 -5.34 26.47
CA GLY A 270 2.03 -4.70 27.65
C GLY A 270 3.00 -3.95 28.56
N GLU A 271 4.30 -4.26 28.50
CA GLU A 271 5.38 -3.48 29.11
C GLU A 271 6.57 -3.47 28.13
N PRO A 272 7.21 -2.32 27.88
CA PRO A 272 8.38 -2.27 27.01
C PRO A 272 9.55 -3.03 27.63
N TRP A 273 10.17 -3.92 26.85
CA TRP A 273 11.43 -4.58 27.25
C TRP A 273 12.68 -3.84 26.72
N TRP A 274 12.48 -2.84 25.87
CA TRP A 274 13.52 -1.94 25.37
C TRP A 274 13.71 -0.74 26.29
N GLN A 275 14.77 0.03 26.04
CA GLN A 275 15.04 1.25 26.81
C GLN A 275 14.15 2.40 26.32
N PRO A 276 13.79 3.37 27.19
CA PRO A 276 13.10 4.58 26.77
C PRO A 276 13.85 5.30 25.64
N GLY A 277 13.11 5.82 24.66
CA GLY A 277 13.66 6.54 23.50
C GLY A 277 14.18 5.65 22.36
N VAL A 278 13.99 4.32 22.44
CA VAL A 278 14.17 3.46 21.26
C VAL A 278 12.98 3.66 20.33
N GLU A 279 13.25 4.03 19.08
CA GLU A 279 12.22 4.27 18.05
C GLU A 279 11.87 3.00 17.27
N GLY A 280 12.74 2.00 17.26
CA GLY A 280 12.54 0.78 16.48
C GLY A 280 13.78 -0.10 16.34
N PHE A 281 13.60 -1.21 15.64
CA PHE A 281 14.59 -2.24 15.34
C PHE A 281 14.51 -2.61 13.86
N GLN A 282 15.47 -2.14 13.07
CA GLN A 282 15.54 -2.36 11.63
C GLN A 282 16.49 -3.53 11.31
N LEU A 283 16.05 -4.47 10.46
CA LEU A 283 16.67 -5.79 10.33
C LEU A 283 17.53 -5.90 9.06
N ILE A 284 18.85 -5.94 9.22
CA ILE A 284 19.82 -6.09 8.13
C ILE A 284 20.27 -7.56 8.01
N TRP A 285 20.04 -8.19 6.87
CA TRP A 285 20.45 -9.58 6.66
C TRP A 285 21.92 -9.67 6.23
N HIS A 286 22.74 -10.42 6.96
CA HIS A 286 24.11 -10.75 6.54
C HIS A 286 24.11 -11.82 5.45
N GLU A 287 24.92 -11.61 4.41
CA GLU A 287 25.40 -12.65 3.50
C GLU A 287 24.42 -13.47 2.63
N SER A 288 23.11 -13.25 2.67
CA SER A 288 22.19 -13.93 1.75
C SER A 288 20.85 -13.23 1.59
N ASN A 289 20.23 -13.40 0.42
CA ASN A 289 18.82 -13.09 0.22
C ASN A 289 17.88 -14.10 0.91
N GLU A 290 18.43 -15.11 1.56
CA GLU A 290 17.68 -16.25 2.12
C GLU A 290 17.89 -16.35 3.63
N ILE A 291 16.90 -16.90 4.31
CA ILE A 291 16.98 -17.24 5.73
C ILE A 291 17.94 -18.43 5.88
N PRO A 292 18.91 -18.40 6.82
CA PRO A 292 19.85 -19.50 6.97
C PRO A 292 19.14 -20.81 7.33
N GLU A 293 19.45 -21.90 6.61
CA GLU A 293 18.79 -23.22 6.72
C GLU A 293 18.78 -23.81 8.14
N ASN A 294 19.75 -23.42 8.97
CA ASN A 294 19.90 -23.92 10.35
C ASN A 294 19.19 -23.05 11.40
N THR A 295 18.23 -22.22 11.00
CA THR A 295 17.47 -21.36 11.92
C THR A 295 16.02 -21.85 12.07
N LYS A 296 15.35 -21.39 13.14
CA LYS A 296 13.92 -21.60 13.36
C LYS A 296 13.04 -20.53 12.71
N LEU A 297 13.63 -19.64 11.90
CA LEU A 297 12.92 -18.48 11.38
C LEU A 297 11.96 -18.90 10.27
N ALA A 298 10.73 -18.40 10.34
CA ALA A 298 9.74 -18.66 9.33
C ALA A 298 10.09 -17.92 8.02
N PRO A 299 9.97 -18.55 6.83
CA PRO A 299 10.38 -17.94 5.56
C PRO A 299 9.83 -16.53 5.29
N TRP A 300 8.59 -16.26 5.73
CA TRP A 300 7.92 -14.98 5.49
C TRP A 300 8.58 -13.81 6.22
N THR A 301 9.31 -14.05 7.31
CA THR A 301 9.95 -12.99 8.09
C THR A 301 11.09 -12.30 7.34
N ARG A 302 11.55 -12.88 6.22
CA ARG A 302 12.51 -12.24 5.31
C ARG A 302 11.96 -10.94 4.71
N ASP A 303 10.64 -10.85 4.54
CA ASP A 303 9.98 -9.73 3.88
C ASP A 303 9.51 -8.64 4.87
N LEU A 304 9.90 -8.74 6.15
CA LEU A 304 9.84 -7.63 7.12
C LEU A 304 11.03 -6.70 6.91
N SER A 305 10.83 -5.38 6.89
CA SER A 305 11.93 -4.40 7.00
C SER A 305 12.48 -4.32 8.42
N GLY A 306 11.58 -4.33 9.40
CA GLY A 306 11.88 -4.23 10.82
C GLY A 306 10.63 -4.01 11.65
N PHE A 307 10.82 -3.41 12.82
CA PHE A 307 9.75 -3.07 13.74
C PHE A 307 9.94 -1.67 14.29
N ASP A 308 8.97 -0.80 14.09
CA ASP A 308 8.93 0.52 14.71
C ASP A 308 8.20 0.43 16.06
N VAL A 309 8.64 1.19 17.05
CA VAL A 309 7.86 1.42 18.28
C VAL A 309 6.68 2.29 17.88
N LEU A 310 5.47 1.76 18.10
CA LEU A 310 4.27 2.46 17.71
C LEU A 310 4.08 3.70 18.60
N GLU A 311 3.95 4.86 17.95
CA GLU A 311 3.61 6.10 18.62
C GLU A 311 2.31 5.93 19.45
N ASP A 312 2.22 6.66 20.57
CA ASP A 312 1.13 6.54 21.54
C ASP A 312 0.96 5.15 22.20
N HIS A 313 1.88 4.20 21.94
CA HIS A 313 1.84 2.84 22.45
C HIS A 313 3.26 2.32 22.77
N GLU A 314 3.90 2.87 23.80
CA GLU A 314 5.31 2.58 24.14
C GLU A 314 5.68 1.09 24.33
N ALA A 315 4.70 0.19 24.49
CA ALA A 315 4.90 -1.26 24.62
C ALA A 315 4.50 -2.07 23.36
N VAL A 316 4.24 -1.41 22.23
CA VAL A 316 3.77 -2.02 20.99
C VAL A 316 4.80 -1.81 19.87
N LEU A 317 5.16 -2.90 19.20
CA LEU A 317 5.95 -2.85 17.96
C LEU A 317 5.04 -3.02 16.73
N LEU A 318 5.28 -2.24 15.69
CA LEU A 318 4.64 -2.35 14.37
C LEU A 318 5.68 -2.82 13.35
N GLY A 319 5.44 -3.99 12.74
CA GLY A 319 6.21 -4.49 11.61
C GLY A 319 5.39 -4.42 10.32
N TRP A 320 6.03 -3.96 9.24
CA TRP A 320 5.47 -3.98 7.89
C TRP A 320 6.03 -5.14 7.08
N VAL A 321 5.14 -5.91 6.46
CA VAL A 321 5.46 -7.10 5.68
C VAL A 321 5.12 -6.85 4.22
N GLY A 322 6.12 -6.93 3.34
CA GLY A 322 5.96 -6.83 1.89
C GLY A 322 6.07 -8.17 1.19
N GLY A 323 6.33 -8.11 -0.12
CA GLY A 323 6.72 -9.29 -0.92
C GLY A 323 5.75 -10.47 -0.81
N ARG A 324 6.31 -11.69 -0.83
CA ARG A 324 5.52 -12.93 -0.70
C ARG A 324 5.20 -13.26 0.76
N GLY A 325 5.93 -12.66 1.70
CA GLY A 325 5.65 -12.73 3.12
C GLY A 325 4.29 -12.15 3.45
N ALA A 326 3.86 -11.09 2.76
CA ALA A 326 2.54 -10.50 2.93
C ALA A 326 1.41 -11.49 2.60
N GLU A 327 1.55 -12.34 1.58
CA GLU A 327 0.56 -13.40 1.28
C GLU A 327 0.60 -14.55 2.28
N SER A 328 1.80 -14.84 2.81
CA SER A 328 2.04 -15.95 3.72
C SER A 328 1.49 -15.66 5.11
N VAL A 329 1.71 -14.45 5.62
CA VAL A 329 1.31 -14.04 6.97
C VAL A 329 -0.21 -14.04 7.15
N GLU A 330 -1.00 -13.81 6.09
CA GLU A 330 -2.47 -13.86 6.16
C GLU A 330 -3.02 -15.26 6.44
N LYS A 331 -2.22 -16.31 6.20
CA LYS A 331 -2.61 -17.73 6.37
C LYS A 331 -2.29 -18.25 7.77
N LEU A 332 -1.46 -17.54 8.53
CA LEU A 332 -1.03 -17.90 9.88
C LEU A 332 -1.99 -17.35 10.91
N THR A 333 -2.05 -17.95 12.10
CA THR A 333 -2.75 -17.39 13.26
C THR A 333 -1.96 -16.24 13.89
N GLU A 334 -2.61 -15.38 14.69
CA GLU A 334 -1.93 -14.30 15.42
C GLU A 334 -0.86 -14.86 16.40
N GLU A 335 -1.08 -16.06 16.96
CA GLU A 335 -0.12 -16.75 17.84
C GLU A 335 1.12 -17.21 17.06
N GLU A 336 0.95 -17.84 15.90
CA GLU A 336 2.08 -18.23 15.04
C GLU A 336 2.90 -17.02 14.60
N VAL A 337 2.24 -15.93 14.19
CA VAL A 337 2.92 -14.69 13.81
C VAL A 337 3.67 -14.07 15.00
N ALA A 338 3.08 -14.06 16.20
CA ALA A 338 3.76 -13.57 17.39
C ALA A 338 5.03 -14.38 17.71
N ASN A 339 4.94 -15.70 17.59
CA ASN A 339 6.05 -16.63 17.82
C ASN A 339 7.17 -16.45 16.78
N ASP A 340 6.80 -16.34 15.50
CA ASP A 340 7.78 -16.11 14.43
C ASP A 340 8.51 -14.77 14.60
N CYS A 341 7.77 -13.70 14.92
CA CYS A 341 8.35 -12.38 15.17
C CYS A 341 9.28 -12.34 16.38
N ILE A 342 8.91 -13.01 17.50
CA ILE A 342 9.79 -13.01 18.67
C ILE A 342 11.05 -13.83 18.42
N GLU A 343 10.99 -14.95 17.70
CA GLU A 343 12.18 -15.71 17.30
C GLU A 343 13.07 -14.88 16.37
N LEU A 344 12.49 -14.09 15.47
CA LEU A 344 13.21 -13.14 14.62
C LEU A 344 13.96 -12.09 15.46
N LEU A 345 13.26 -11.43 16.39
CA LEU A 345 13.87 -10.45 17.29
C LEU A 345 14.99 -11.06 18.15
N ARG A 346 14.77 -12.26 18.73
CA ARG A 346 15.82 -12.98 19.48
C ARG A 346 17.06 -13.24 18.62
N PHE A 347 16.84 -13.66 17.37
CA PHE A 347 17.91 -13.97 16.43
C PHE A 347 18.75 -12.74 16.06
N PHE A 348 18.12 -11.60 15.78
CA PHE A 348 18.83 -10.37 15.43
C PHE A 348 19.45 -9.68 16.65
N LEU A 349 18.72 -9.59 17.76
CA LEU A 349 19.18 -8.90 18.98
C LEU A 349 20.16 -9.71 19.82
N LYS A 350 20.37 -10.99 19.50
CA LYS A 350 21.20 -11.94 20.26
C LYS A 350 20.78 -12.01 21.73
N ARG A 351 19.47 -12.07 21.96
CA ARG A 351 18.85 -12.11 23.29
C ARG A 351 17.76 -13.16 23.34
N ASP A 352 18.04 -14.31 23.95
CA ASP A 352 17.07 -15.42 24.03
C ASP A 352 15.91 -15.14 25.01
N ASN A 353 16.13 -14.28 26.00
CA ASN A 353 15.20 -14.04 27.10
C ASN A 353 14.16 -12.93 26.84
N LEU A 354 13.93 -12.53 25.57
CA LEU A 354 12.88 -11.56 25.26
C LEU A 354 11.50 -12.11 25.63
N PRO A 355 10.62 -11.29 26.25
CA PRO A 355 9.28 -11.72 26.61
C PRO A 355 8.45 -11.96 25.35
N ALA A 356 7.52 -12.92 25.41
CA ALA A 356 6.54 -13.08 24.34
C ALA A 356 5.56 -11.89 24.32
N PRO A 357 5.08 -11.46 23.13
CA PRO A 357 3.97 -10.52 23.05
C PRO A 357 2.74 -11.09 23.78
N LYS A 358 2.06 -10.25 24.56
CA LYS A 358 0.79 -10.60 25.21
C LYS A 358 -0.35 -10.65 24.20
N ARG A 359 -0.28 -9.84 23.15
CA ARG A 359 -1.23 -9.83 22.04
C ARG A 359 -0.50 -9.59 20.72
N CYS A 360 -1.08 -10.11 19.66
CA CYS A 360 -0.64 -9.88 18.29
C CYS A 360 -1.85 -9.56 17.44
N ARG A 361 -1.70 -8.64 16.49
CA ARG A 361 -2.71 -8.35 15.47
C ARG A 361 -2.04 -8.23 14.13
N ARG A 362 -2.60 -8.87 13.10
CA ARG A 362 -2.11 -8.74 11.72
C ARG A 362 -3.23 -8.42 10.75
N SER A 363 -2.96 -7.59 9.74
CA SER A 363 -3.94 -7.30 8.68
C SER A 363 -4.08 -8.47 7.69
N GLN A 364 -5.19 -8.50 6.94
CA GLN A 364 -5.48 -9.53 5.93
C GLN A 364 -6.21 -8.95 4.70
N TRP A 365 -5.65 -7.91 4.08
CA TRP A 365 -6.31 -7.22 2.98
C TRP A 365 -6.43 -8.04 1.69
N GLY A 366 -5.56 -9.04 1.50
CA GLY A 366 -5.62 -9.99 0.38
C GLY A 366 -6.79 -10.95 0.49
N GLN A 367 -7.07 -11.46 1.69
CA GLN A 367 -8.23 -12.33 1.95
C GLN A 367 -9.57 -11.59 1.89
N ASN A 368 -9.60 -10.26 2.04
CA ASN A 368 -10.85 -9.50 1.94
C ASN A 368 -11.36 -9.52 0.49
N GLU A 369 -12.44 -10.26 0.25
CA GLU A 369 -13.04 -10.48 -1.08
C GLU A 369 -13.46 -9.19 -1.80
N TRP A 370 -13.69 -8.10 -1.07
CA TRP A 370 -14.12 -6.81 -1.63
C TRP A 370 -12.95 -5.85 -1.89
N VAL A 371 -11.72 -6.24 -1.50
CA VAL A 371 -10.54 -5.37 -1.54
C VAL A 371 -9.37 -6.02 -2.29
N ARG A 372 -9.00 -7.25 -1.97
CA ARG A 372 -7.98 -8.04 -2.69
C ARG A 372 -6.60 -7.40 -2.78
N GLY A 373 -6.12 -6.77 -1.70
CA GLY A 373 -4.78 -6.18 -1.65
C GLY A 373 -4.71 -4.81 -0.99
N SER A 374 -3.55 -4.18 -1.09
CA SER A 374 -3.22 -2.94 -0.38
C SER A 374 -3.43 -1.74 -1.28
N TYR A 375 -2.55 -1.45 -2.23
CA TYR A 375 -2.71 -0.32 -3.15
C TYR A 375 -2.01 -0.54 -4.49
N SER A 376 -2.28 0.36 -5.43
CA SER A 376 -1.80 0.27 -6.82
C SER A 376 -0.45 0.94 -7.01
N HIS A 377 0.31 0.46 -7.99
CA HIS A 377 1.53 1.09 -8.48
C HIS A 377 1.54 1.15 -10.02
N ILE A 378 2.32 2.06 -10.60
CA ILE A 378 2.50 2.12 -12.07
C ILE A 378 3.54 1.07 -12.45
N SER A 379 3.10 0.03 -13.15
CA SER A 379 3.98 -1.09 -13.48
C SER A 379 4.69 -0.92 -14.83
N THR A 380 5.73 -1.70 -15.09
CA THR A 380 6.38 -1.77 -16.41
C THR A 380 5.46 -2.25 -17.53
N ARG A 381 4.31 -2.86 -17.22
CA ARG A 381 3.29 -3.18 -18.24
C ARG A 381 2.61 -1.90 -18.75
N CYS A 382 2.49 -0.88 -17.91
CA CYS A 382 1.97 0.42 -18.31
C CYS A 382 2.85 1.07 -19.37
N ASP A 383 4.18 0.90 -19.28
CA ASP A 383 5.13 1.39 -20.28
C ASP A 383 4.92 0.76 -21.65
N ARG A 384 4.79 -0.58 -21.67
CA ARG A 384 4.62 -1.37 -22.91
C ARG A 384 3.28 -1.11 -23.59
N ASN A 385 2.24 -0.89 -22.80
CA ASN A 385 0.88 -0.73 -23.30
C ASN A 385 0.47 0.73 -23.49
N GLY A 386 1.33 1.69 -23.12
CA GLY A 386 1.01 3.12 -23.18
C GLY A 386 -0.14 3.52 -22.24
N ILE A 387 -0.28 2.82 -21.12
CA ILE A 387 -1.33 3.03 -20.12
C ILE A 387 -0.82 3.91 -18.98
N THR A 388 -1.70 4.71 -18.41
CA THR A 388 -1.52 5.46 -17.16
C THR A 388 -2.76 5.28 -16.27
N PRO A 389 -2.70 5.67 -14.98
CA PRO A 389 -3.88 5.68 -14.12
C PRO A 389 -5.06 6.50 -14.67
N LYS A 390 -4.79 7.48 -15.55
CA LYS A 390 -5.83 8.31 -16.19
C LYS A 390 -6.74 7.47 -17.10
N ASP A 391 -6.19 6.48 -17.80
CA ASP A 391 -6.96 5.67 -18.74
C ASP A 391 -8.07 4.89 -18.03
N LEU A 392 -7.83 4.43 -16.79
CA LEU A 392 -8.85 3.78 -15.96
C LEU A 392 -9.90 4.75 -15.41
N ALA A 393 -9.59 6.04 -15.35
CA ALA A 393 -10.51 7.09 -14.88
C ALA A 393 -11.46 7.60 -15.98
N GLU A 394 -11.22 7.23 -17.25
CA GLU A 394 -12.07 7.64 -18.36
C GLU A 394 -13.49 7.04 -18.22
N PRO A 395 -14.55 7.85 -18.32
CA PRO A 395 -15.90 7.35 -18.18
C PRO A 395 -16.33 6.53 -19.41
N VAL A 396 -17.15 5.51 -19.17
CA VAL A 396 -17.95 4.90 -20.23
C VAL A 396 -19.26 5.66 -20.32
N TRP A 397 -19.56 6.23 -21.49
CA TRP A 397 -20.73 7.08 -21.68
C TRP A 397 -21.36 6.90 -23.07
N ARG A 398 -22.62 7.32 -23.18
CA ARG A 398 -23.35 7.40 -24.46
C ARG A 398 -24.14 8.71 -24.55
N GLU A 399 -24.35 9.20 -25.75
CA GLU A 399 -25.29 10.29 -26.02
C GLU A 399 -26.73 9.77 -26.02
N VAL A 400 -27.59 10.39 -25.21
CA VAL A 400 -29.03 10.11 -25.18
C VAL A 400 -29.76 11.26 -25.88
N ARG A 401 -30.31 11.00 -27.07
CA ARG A 401 -31.16 12.00 -27.76
C ARG A 401 -32.52 12.07 -27.07
N ARG A 402 -32.86 13.25 -26.53
CA ARG A 402 -34.20 13.55 -26.02
C ARG A 402 -35.08 14.02 -27.17
N ASP A 403 -36.25 13.39 -27.37
CA ASP A 403 -37.18 13.81 -28.41
C ASP A 403 -37.97 15.02 -27.91
N GLU A 404 -37.56 16.22 -28.32
CA GLU A 404 -38.19 17.49 -27.91
C GLU A 404 -39.64 17.64 -28.38
N ARG A 405 -40.18 16.69 -29.15
CA ARG A 405 -41.57 16.68 -29.65
C ARG A 405 -42.60 16.17 -28.62
N LEU A 406 -42.16 15.71 -27.45
CA LEU A 406 -43.03 15.21 -26.37
C LEU A 406 -43.22 16.22 -25.21
N LYS A 407 -42.78 17.48 -25.35
CA LYS A 407 -43.02 18.55 -24.37
C LYS A 407 -44.32 19.31 -24.58
#